data_AF-A0A8J7XEQ7-F1
#
_entry.id   AF-A0A8J7XEQ7-F1
#
_cell.length_a   1.000
_cell.length_b   1.000
_cell.length_c   1.000
_cell.angle_alpha   90.00
_cell.angle_beta   90.00
_cell.angle_gamma   90.00
#
_symmetry.space_group_name_H-M   'P 1'
#
loop_
_entity.id
_entity.type
_entity.pdbx_description
1 polymer ?
#
loop_
_entity_poly.entity_id
_entity_poly.type
_entity_poly.pdbx_seq_one_letter_code
_entity_poly.pdbx_strand_id
1 'polypeptide(L)'
;MERLLSASGRPSLMIIQAQIGACGTCINSNIYEGLDDVYFVAHSLAPERGILEKQPVEEMPAAEIGIIDGPICLQGKEESIQLAKLVREKSKILLGVGSCTAGSSTIGGFITEDCSRLLPFFCPFLRTRHPKAEDVVSFDYKLPVCSATQEGLKKFVKAVLDNDTAQVRYFEAPGTSTIRAVTEAEACMGCGTCAMACPTRAISIVEQRPKINGATCIRCGACFIQCPRTFFNAEALSRDKFDHSPDPHLGYYQEMYSARSRSKSTLDVSQDGGIVTDFLCYLLESNVVDAAVVAGSRHGWNPSPRVVASPREVAASAGTKYSVSPNVLGIQEAVDRGFDRIAFVGVPCQVQGVAKAMAYPFGDRHYHSKIALVISIFCMENFLFSELRSIVEGKTEIPLEYVNKMGISRGRFWVRTEDRNVFTIPVKYIESYAQKSCSLCLDFCGELSDISVGSVGSPQGYSSVIVRSEKGKSLFEKFASLIECQPLSEEGVSTIRNLASLKKTKNGMITRELITHKRWSILDTLVDIINPLP
;
A
#
# COMPACT_ATOMS: atom_id res chain seq x y z
N MET A 1 -23.23 -7.51 -0.67
CA MET A 1 -22.54 -7.20 -1.95
C MET A 1 -23.40 -7.55 -3.16
N GLU A 2 -24.19 -8.63 -3.14
CA GLU A 2 -25.26 -8.88 -4.15
C GLU A 2 -26.22 -7.69 -4.35
N ARG A 3 -26.49 -6.92 -3.28
CA ARG A 3 -27.32 -5.70 -3.34
C ARG A 3 -26.72 -4.50 -4.08
N LEU A 4 -25.42 -4.45 -4.36
CA LEU A 4 -24.79 -3.25 -4.96
C LEU A 4 -24.84 -3.24 -6.49
N LEU A 5 -25.00 -4.40 -7.14
CA LEU A 5 -25.23 -4.50 -8.58
C LEU A 5 -26.74 -4.58 -8.91
N SER A 6 -27.57 -5.10 -7.99
CA SER A 6 -29.02 -5.14 -8.16
C SER A 6 -29.75 -3.82 -7.84
N ALA A 7 -29.06 -2.82 -7.25
CA ALA A 7 -29.69 -1.56 -6.79
C ALA A 7 -29.66 -0.42 -7.81
N SER A 8 -28.88 -0.53 -8.88
CA SER A 8 -28.99 0.38 -10.02
C SER A 8 -29.83 -0.30 -11.08
N GLY A 9 -31.03 0.20 -11.37
CA GLY A 9 -31.89 -0.23 -12.49
C GLY A 9 -31.26 0.02 -13.87
N ARG A 10 -30.01 -0.43 -14.07
CA ARG A 10 -29.29 -0.45 -15.33
C ARG A 10 -29.76 -1.68 -16.12
N PRO A 11 -29.89 -1.61 -17.45
CA PRO A 11 -30.11 -2.79 -18.28
C PRO A 11 -29.02 -3.84 -18.02
N SER A 12 -29.34 -5.12 -18.25
CA SER A 12 -28.37 -6.22 -18.11
C SER A 12 -27.09 -5.89 -18.87
N LEU A 13 -25.96 -5.92 -18.17
CA LEU A 13 -24.66 -5.49 -18.69
C LEU A 13 -24.01 -6.68 -19.41
N MET A 14 -23.93 -6.65 -20.74
CA MET A 14 -23.24 -7.71 -21.48
C MET A 14 -21.73 -7.50 -21.40
N ILE A 15 -20.99 -8.51 -20.94
CA ILE A 15 -19.52 -8.50 -20.86
C ILE A 15 -18.94 -9.61 -21.73
N ILE A 16 -18.09 -9.26 -22.69
CA ILE A 16 -17.25 -10.24 -23.37
C ILE A 16 -15.95 -10.40 -22.59
N GLN A 17 -15.66 -11.62 -22.16
CA GLN A 17 -14.34 -11.99 -21.66
C GLN A 17 -13.63 -12.75 -22.78
N ALA A 18 -12.43 -12.28 -23.15
CA ALA A 18 -11.59 -12.92 -24.16
C ALA A 18 -10.21 -13.30 -23.62
N GLN A 19 -9.99 -14.60 -23.45
CA GLN A 19 -8.68 -15.16 -23.10
C GLN A 19 -7.88 -15.47 -24.38
N ILE A 20 -6.85 -14.67 -24.64
CA ILE A 20 -6.07 -14.75 -25.90
C ILE A 20 -4.84 -15.67 -25.77
N GLY A 21 -4.33 -15.87 -24.55
CA GLY A 21 -3.19 -16.75 -24.29
C GLY A 21 -3.27 -17.51 -22.96
N ALA A 22 -2.57 -18.65 -22.86
CA ALA A 22 -2.62 -19.54 -21.70
C ALA A 22 -1.66 -19.12 -20.57
N CYS A 23 -1.91 -18.01 -19.88
CA CYS A 23 -1.25 -17.75 -18.59
C CYS A 23 -2.18 -18.14 -17.44
N GLY A 24 -1.90 -19.28 -16.78
CA GLY A 24 -2.76 -19.86 -15.73
C GLY A 24 -2.87 -19.07 -14.41
N THR A 25 -2.35 -17.86 -14.30
CA THR A 25 -2.29 -17.12 -13.01
C THR A 25 -3.07 -15.80 -12.97
N CYS A 26 -3.49 -15.24 -14.11
CA CYS A 26 -4.07 -13.89 -14.12
C CYS A 26 -5.56 -13.84 -13.78
N ILE A 27 -6.32 -14.89 -14.09
CA ILE A 27 -7.80 -14.87 -14.01
C ILE A 27 -8.32 -16.25 -13.59
N ASN A 28 -8.53 -16.48 -12.29
CA ASN A 28 -9.46 -17.54 -11.91
C ASN A 28 -10.85 -17.12 -12.41
N SER A 29 -11.57 -18.01 -13.09
CA SER A 29 -12.92 -17.74 -13.64
C SER A 29 -13.90 -17.16 -12.60
N ASN A 30 -13.64 -17.41 -11.31
CA ASN A 30 -14.39 -16.84 -10.20
C ASN A 30 -14.29 -15.29 -10.10
N ILE A 31 -13.37 -14.62 -10.79
CA ILE A 31 -13.31 -13.13 -10.79
C ILE A 31 -14.62 -12.50 -11.30
N TYR A 32 -15.33 -13.20 -12.19
CA TYR A 32 -16.58 -12.75 -12.77
C TYR A 32 -17.83 -13.24 -12.01
N GLU A 33 -17.63 -13.98 -10.91
CA GLU A 33 -18.72 -14.47 -10.07
C GLU A 33 -19.55 -13.29 -9.53
N GLY A 34 -20.81 -13.19 -9.92
CA GLY A 34 -21.71 -12.08 -9.58
C GLY A 34 -21.67 -10.86 -10.52
N LEU A 35 -21.04 -10.96 -11.69
CA LEU A 35 -21.36 -10.10 -12.84
C LEU A 35 -22.41 -10.83 -13.69
N ASP A 36 -23.50 -10.13 -14.02
CA ASP A 36 -24.55 -10.69 -14.88
C ASP A 36 -24.05 -10.78 -16.35
N ASP A 37 -24.50 -11.79 -17.09
CA ASP A 37 -24.29 -11.99 -18.55
C ASP A 37 -22.85 -11.86 -19.08
N VAL A 38 -21.97 -12.80 -18.68
CA VAL A 38 -20.58 -12.89 -19.19
C VAL A 38 -20.49 -13.89 -20.35
N TYR A 39 -20.16 -13.39 -21.54
CA TYR A 39 -19.86 -14.16 -22.74
C TYR A 39 -18.36 -14.53 -22.77
N PHE A 40 -18.03 -15.76 -22.40
CA PHE A 40 -16.63 -16.22 -22.31
C PHE A 40 -16.16 -16.83 -23.63
N VAL A 41 -15.16 -16.20 -24.25
CA VAL A 41 -14.47 -16.71 -25.44
C VAL A 41 -12.99 -16.86 -25.15
N ALA A 42 -12.39 -17.88 -25.75
CA ALA A 42 -10.97 -18.15 -25.57
C ALA A 42 -10.38 -18.69 -26.86
N HIS A 43 -9.12 -18.37 -27.11
CA HIS A 43 -8.35 -18.96 -28.19
C HIS A 43 -8.37 -20.49 -28.10
N SER A 44 -8.37 -21.21 -29.24
CA SER A 44 -8.47 -22.68 -29.32
C SER A 44 -7.50 -23.43 -28.41
N LEU A 45 -6.28 -22.90 -28.27
CA LEU A 45 -5.21 -23.47 -27.43
C LEU A 45 -5.25 -23.04 -25.95
N ALA A 46 -6.12 -22.10 -25.57
CA ALA A 46 -6.28 -21.72 -24.17
C ALA A 46 -7.02 -22.85 -23.41
N PRO A 47 -6.57 -23.27 -22.22
CA PRO A 47 -7.32 -24.26 -21.43
C PRO A 47 -8.65 -23.67 -20.95
N GLU A 48 -9.67 -24.51 -20.81
CA GLU A 48 -10.91 -24.16 -20.11
C GLU A 48 -10.61 -23.88 -18.62
N ARG A 49 -11.33 -22.94 -18.00
CA ARG A 49 -11.12 -22.53 -16.61
C ARG A 49 -12.38 -22.68 -15.78
N GLY A 50 -12.47 -23.77 -15.02
CA GLY A 50 -13.45 -23.91 -13.93
C GLY A 50 -14.90 -23.68 -14.38
N ILE A 51 -15.50 -22.55 -13.94
CA ILE A 51 -16.94 -22.25 -13.97
C ILE A 51 -17.43 -21.65 -15.31
N LEU A 52 -16.54 -21.11 -16.16
CA LEU A 52 -16.94 -20.50 -17.44
C LEU A 52 -16.74 -21.49 -18.60
N GLU A 53 -17.83 -21.87 -19.24
CA GLU A 53 -17.82 -22.66 -20.47
C GLU A 53 -17.47 -21.77 -21.66
N LYS A 54 -16.58 -22.26 -22.53
CA LYS A 54 -16.23 -21.55 -23.77
C LYS A 54 -17.43 -21.49 -24.68
N GLN A 55 -17.75 -20.29 -25.15
CA GLN A 55 -18.84 -20.06 -26.09
C GLN A 55 -18.29 -19.88 -27.51
N PRO A 56 -19.08 -20.17 -28.57
CA PRO A 56 -18.63 -20.05 -29.95
C PRO A 56 -18.24 -18.62 -30.32
N VAL A 57 -17.08 -18.43 -30.95
CA VAL A 57 -16.60 -17.08 -31.33
C VAL A 57 -17.52 -16.45 -32.38
N GLU A 58 -18.14 -17.28 -33.23
CA GLU A 58 -19.06 -16.88 -34.30
C GLU A 58 -20.38 -16.30 -33.77
N GLU A 59 -20.79 -16.71 -32.56
CA GLU A 59 -22.03 -16.30 -31.92
C GLU A 59 -21.84 -15.12 -30.95
N MET A 60 -20.65 -14.50 -30.96
CA MET A 60 -20.29 -13.42 -30.03
C MET A 60 -21.23 -12.21 -30.17
N PRO A 61 -21.93 -11.82 -29.08
CA PRO A 61 -22.86 -10.70 -29.09
C PRO A 61 -22.11 -9.37 -29.14
N ALA A 62 -22.85 -8.28 -29.33
CA ALA A 62 -22.33 -6.97 -28.98
C ALA A 62 -22.35 -6.79 -27.46
N ALA A 63 -21.35 -6.11 -26.90
CA ALA A 63 -21.19 -5.93 -25.46
C ALA A 63 -20.90 -4.49 -25.08
N GLU A 64 -21.34 -4.09 -23.89
CA GLU A 64 -20.93 -2.83 -23.28
C GLU A 64 -19.43 -2.84 -22.96
N ILE A 65 -18.93 -3.97 -22.46
CA ILE A 65 -17.53 -4.14 -22.07
C ILE A 65 -16.95 -5.38 -22.72
N GLY A 66 -15.79 -5.22 -23.37
CA GLY A 66 -14.88 -6.30 -23.72
C GLY A 66 -13.68 -6.29 -22.79
N ILE A 67 -13.25 -7.47 -22.36
CA ILE A 67 -12.07 -7.64 -21.53
C ILE A 67 -11.15 -8.61 -22.24
N ILE A 68 -9.94 -8.17 -22.56
CA ILE A 68 -8.90 -9.03 -23.10
C ILE A 68 -7.87 -9.34 -22.01
N ASP A 69 -7.49 -10.61 -21.89
CA ASP A 69 -6.34 -11.03 -21.11
C ASP A 69 -5.42 -12.01 -21.86
N GLY A 70 -4.13 -11.91 -21.56
CA GLY A 70 -3.09 -12.79 -22.09
C GLY A 70 -2.28 -12.17 -23.25
N PRO A 71 -1.14 -12.80 -23.59
CA PRO A 71 -0.29 -12.37 -24.70
C PRO A 71 -0.86 -12.77 -26.06
N ILE A 72 -0.36 -12.15 -27.14
CA ILE A 72 -0.62 -12.55 -28.52
C ILE A 72 0.36 -13.66 -28.95
N CYS A 73 -0.15 -14.76 -29.53
CA CYS A 73 0.66 -15.85 -30.08
C CYS A 73 0.97 -15.56 -31.56
N LEU A 74 2.23 -15.24 -31.89
CA LEU A 74 2.66 -15.01 -33.29
C LEU A 74 3.05 -16.27 -34.06
N GLN A 75 3.11 -17.44 -33.41
CA GLN A 75 3.52 -18.69 -34.05
C GLN A 75 2.37 -19.34 -34.84
N GLY A 76 1.97 -18.70 -35.94
CA GLY A 76 1.21 -19.34 -37.01
C GLY A 76 -0.29 -19.51 -36.77
N LYS A 77 -0.87 -18.92 -35.72
CA LYS A 77 -2.32 -18.87 -35.49
C LYS A 77 -2.79 -17.42 -35.44
N GLU A 78 -3.21 -16.89 -36.59
CA GLU A 78 -3.89 -15.58 -36.69
C GLU A 78 -5.12 -15.47 -35.78
N GLU A 79 -5.65 -16.60 -35.32
CA GLU A 79 -6.78 -16.72 -34.40
C GLU A 79 -6.66 -15.79 -33.17
N SER A 80 -5.48 -15.68 -32.55
CA SER A 80 -5.30 -14.81 -31.37
C SER A 80 -5.43 -13.31 -31.70
N ILE A 81 -4.95 -12.92 -32.89
CA ILE A 81 -5.06 -11.56 -33.43
C ILE A 81 -6.50 -11.27 -33.87
N GLN A 82 -7.12 -12.24 -34.56
CA GLN A 82 -8.50 -12.14 -35.05
C GLN A 82 -9.48 -12.02 -33.89
N LEU A 83 -9.31 -12.85 -32.84
CA LEU A 83 -10.13 -12.76 -31.62
C LEU A 83 -9.97 -11.40 -30.95
N ALA A 84 -8.75 -10.88 -30.79
CA ALA A 84 -8.52 -9.55 -30.22
C ALA A 84 -9.28 -8.46 -30.99
N LYS A 85 -9.18 -8.48 -32.33
CA LYS A 85 -9.83 -7.52 -33.22
C LYS A 85 -11.35 -7.63 -33.17
N LEU A 86 -11.89 -8.84 -33.16
CA LEU A 86 -13.32 -9.09 -33.07
C LEU A 86 -13.90 -8.58 -31.74
N VAL A 87 -13.22 -8.84 -30.62
CA VAL A 87 -13.65 -8.35 -29.31
C VAL A 87 -13.63 -6.82 -29.29
N ARG A 88 -12.63 -6.17 -29.89
CA ARG A 88 -12.61 -4.71 -30.05
C ARG A 88 -13.81 -4.21 -30.86
N GLU A 89 -14.16 -4.87 -31.95
CA GLU A 89 -15.29 -4.51 -32.81
C GLU A 89 -16.63 -4.66 -32.07
N LYS A 90 -16.79 -5.74 -31.31
CA LYS A 90 -18.03 -6.10 -30.61
C LYS A 90 -18.24 -5.33 -29.30
N SER A 91 -17.22 -4.63 -28.80
CA SER A 91 -17.27 -3.97 -27.49
C SER A 91 -17.32 -2.46 -27.61
N LYS A 92 -18.21 -1.81 -26.83
CA LYS A 92 -18.22 -0.34 -26.74
C LYS A 92 -16.98 0.20 -26.00
N ILE A 93 -16.59 -0.48 -24.92
CA ILE A 93 -15.38 -0.20 -24.13
C ILE A 93 -14.54 -1.47 -24.08
N LEU A 94 -13.25 -1.37 -24.42
CA LEU A 94 -12.29 -2.46 -24.37
C LEU A 94 -11.26 -2.26 -23.27
N LEU A 95 -11.21 -3.22 -22.34
CA LEU A 95 -10.29 -3.27 -21.22
C LEU A 95 -9.15 -4.25 -21.50
N GLY A 96 -7.92 -3.79 -21.34
CA GLY A 96 -6.74 -4.66 -21.37
C GLY A 96 -6.30 -5.04 -19.96
N VAL A 97 -6.46 -6.30 -19.58
CA VAL A 97 -6.15 -6.78 -18.22
C VAL A 97 -4.94 -7.70 -18.24
N GLY A 98 -3.99 -7.45 -17.34
CA GLY A 98 -2.75 -8.20 -17.22
C GLY A 98 -1.55 -7.46 -17.81
N SER A 99 -0.39 -7.66 -17.20
CA SER A 99 0.83 -6.96 -17.66
C SER A 99 1.32 -7.45 -19.03
N CYS A 100 0.96 -8.66 -19.46
CA CYS A 100 1.22 -9.17 -20.81
C CYS A 100 0.29 -8.61 -21.89
N THR A 101 -0.89 -8.13 -21.50
CA THR A 101 -1.91 -7.56 -22.41
C THR A 101 -1.67 -6.09 -22.69
N ALA A 102 -1.49 -5.31 -21.61
CA ALA A 102 -1.61 -3.86 -21.60
C ALA A 102 -0.48 -3.16 -20.85
N GLY A 103 0.62 -3.88 -20.58
CA GLY A 103 1.69 -3.43 -19.69
C GLY A 103 3.09 -3.89 -20.11
N SER A 104 4.02 -3.82 -19.18
CA SER A 104 5.45 -4.08 -19.40
C SER A 104 5.77 -5.41 -20.07
N SER A 105 7.01 -5.52 -20.54
CA SER A 105 7.73 -6.75 -20.92
C SER A 105 7.78 -7.82 -19.81
N THR A 106 6.63 -8.40 -19.45
CA THR A 106 6.49 -9.59 -18.61
C THR A 106 7.36 -10.68 -19.19
N ILE A 107 8.18 -11.29 -18.33
CA ILE A 107 9.07 -12.40 -18.70
C ILE A 107 8.45 -13.65 -18.08
N GLY A 108 7.99 -14.56 -18.94
CA GLY A 108 7.37 -15.81 -18.52
C GLY A 108 6.55 -16.42 -19.64
N GLY A 109 6.74 -17.72 -19.84
CA GLY A 109 6.02 -18.53 -20.83
C GLY A 109 6.97 -19.26 -21.76
N PHE A 110 6.82 -20.59 -21.83
CA PHE A 110 7.36 -21.35 -22.95
C PHE A 110 6.69 -20.88 -24.24
N ILE A 111 7.47 -20.74 -25.29
CA ILE A 111 6.96 -20.93 -26.64
C ILE A 111 7.39 -22.36 -27.00
N THR A 112 6.54 -23.35 -26.70
CA THR A 112 6.62 -24.63 -27.40
C THR A 112 5.97 -24.45 -28.77
N GLU A 113 6.33 -25.26 -29.77
CA GLU A 113 5.66 -25.32 -31.08
C GLU A 113 4.13 -25.49 -30.99
N ASP A 114 3.64 -25.83 -29.79
CA ASP A 114 2.24 -25.91 -29.41
C ASP A 114 1.91 -24.82 -28.37
N CYS A 115 1.17 -23.77 -28.78
CA CYS A 115 0.70 -22.67 -27.90
C CYS A 115 -0.28 -23.16 -26.79
N SER A 116 -0.65 -24.45 -26.72
CA SER A 116 -1.50 -25.04 -25.67
C SER A 116 -0.76 -25.47 -24.40
N ARG A 117 0.57 -25.61 -24.47
CA ARG A 117 1.42 -26.05 -23.35
C ARG A 117 2.20 -24.91 -22.71
N LEU A 118 1.54 -23.78 -22.50
CA LEU A 118 2.00 -22.82 -21.48
C LEU A 118 1.76 -23.43 -20.09
N LEU A 119 2.60 -24.40 -19.72
CA LEU A 119 2.62 -24.93 -18.36
C LEU A 119 2.88 -23.77 -17.40
N PRO A 120 2.22 -23.73 -16.22
CA PRO A 120 2.41 -22.70 -15.20
C PRO A 120 3.82 -22.71 -14.56
N PHE A 121 4.75 -23.53 -15.07
CA PHE A 121 6.12 -23.59 -14.59
C PHE A 121 6.90 -22.37 -15.08
N PHE A 122 6.92 -21.36 -14.20
CA PHE A 122 7.80 -20.21 -14.19
C PHE A 122 9.23 -20.61 -14.58
N CYS A 123 9.62 -20.36 -15.84
CA CYS A 123 11.01 -20.47 -16.27
C CYS A 123 11.62 -19.07 -16.40
N PRO A 124 12.22 -18.52 -15.32
CA PRO A 124 12.84 -17.19 -15.34
C PRO A 124 14.06 -17.08 -16.28
N PHE A 125 14.53 -18.20 -16.82
CA PHE A 125 15.67 -18.28 -17.73
C PHE A 125 15.30 -17.93 -19.19
N LEU A 126 14.04 -18.13 -19.60
CA LEU A 126 13.57 -17.81 -20.95
C LEU A 126 13.04 -16.38 -20.98
N ARG A 127 13.87 -15.46 -21.46
CA ARG A 127 13.53 -14.04 -21.64
C ARG A 127 12.84 -13.80 -22.98
N THR A 128 11.77 -14.51 -23.28
CA THR A 128 10.94 -14.21 -24.46
C THR A 128 10.06 -12.99 -24.16
N ARG A 129 10.17 -11.96 -24.99
CA ARG A 129 9.20 -10.86 -25.00
C ARG A 129 8.03 -11.30 -25.86
N HIS A 130 6.84 -11.38 -25.27
CA HIS A 130 5.63 -11.60 -26.04
C HIS A 130 5.19 -10.28 -26.71
N PRO A 131 4.76 -10.33 -27.97
CA PRO A 131 3.96 -9.28 -28.59
C PRO A 131 2.71 -9.04 -27.75
N LYS A 132 2.41 -7.78 -27.50
CA LYS A 132 1.33 -7.43 -26.61
C LYS A 132 0.04 -7.30 -27.39
N ALA A 133 -1.09 -7.54 -26.74
CA ALA A 133 -2.38 -7.24 -27.35
C ALA A 133 -2.49 -5.74 -27.70
N GLU A 134 -1.86 -4.84 -26.92
CA GLU A 134 -1.84 -3.41 -27.22
C GLU A 134 -1.07 -3.04 -28.49
N ASP A 135 -0.22 -3.93 -29.02
CA ASP A 135 0.46 -3.74 -30.30
C ASP A 135 -0.48 -4.04 -31.49
N VAL A 136 -1.65 -4.65 -31.23
CA VAL A 136 -2.61 -5.15 -32.23
C VAL A 136 -3.96 -4.46 -32.15
N VAL A 137 -4.44 -4.14 -30.94
CA VAL A 137 -5.70 -3.45 -30.69
C VAL A 137 -5.53 -2.29 -29.71
N SER A 138 -6.29 -1.22 -29.92
CA SER A 138 -6.36 -0.09 -28.99
C SER A 138 -7.28 -0.43 -27.81
N PHE A 139 -6.75 -0.31 -26.59
CA PHE A 139 -7.53 -0.39 -25.36
C PHE A 139 -8.01 0.99 -24.95
N ASP A 140 -9.26 1.08 -24.47
CA ASP A 140 -9.76 2.32 -23.87
C ASP A 140 -9.19 2.48 -22.46
N TYR A 141 -9.07 1.39 -21.70
CA TYR A 141 -8.45 1.38 -20.38
C TYR A 141 -7.57 0.16 -20.13
N LYS A 142 -6.57 0.30 -19.26
CA LYS A 142 -5.54 -0.71 -19.02
C LYS A 142 -5.34 -1.00 -17.54
N LEU A 143 -5.28 -2.28 -17.18
CA LEU A 143 -4.91 -2.77 -15.84
C LEU A 143 -3.67 -3.68 -15.96
N PRO A 144 -2.45 -3.12 -15.96
CA PRO A 144 -1.21 -3.83 -16.27
C PRO A 144 -0.67 -4.63 -15.07
N VAL A 145 -1.48 -5.53 -14.49
CA VAL A 145 -1.09 -6.40 -13.35
C VAL A 145 -1.52 -7.86 -13.52
N CYS A 146 -0.58 -8.80 -13.38
CA CYS A 146 -0.80 -10.26 -13.58
C CYS A 146 -1.49 -11.01 -12.42
N SER A 147 -2.03 -10.32 -11.42
CA SER A 147 -2.67 -10.94 -10.25
C SER A 147 -3.73 -10.01 -9.66
N ALA A 148 -4.72 -9.63 -10.47
CA ALA A 148 -5.87 -8.91 -9.94
C ALA A 148 -6.73 -9.85 -9.11
N THR A 149 -6.96 -9.49 -7.85
CA THR A 149 -8.00 -10.13 -7.03
C THR A 149 -9.37 -9.85 -7.66
N GLN A 150 -10.34 -10.72 -7.39
CA GLN A 150 -11.71 -10.53 -7.89
C GLN A 150 -12.26 -9.15 -7.50
N GLU A 151 -12.03 -8.76 -6.26
CA GLU A 151 -12.42 -7.47 -5.72
C GLU A 151 -11.73 -6.31 -6.45
N GLY A 152 -10.43 -6.42 -6.72
CA GLY A 152 -9.67 -5.42 -7.48
C GLY A 152 -10.22 -5.23 -8.89
N LEU A 153 -10.54 -6.31 -9.61
CA LEU A 153 -11.10 -6.20 -10.96
C LEU A 153 -12.52 -5.62 -10.93
N LYS A 154 -13.38 -6.06 -10.00
CA LYS A 154 -14.74 -5.51 -9.84
C LYS A 154 -14.71 -4.00 -9.60
N LYS A 155 -13.78 -3.53 -8.74
CA LYS A 155 -13.57 -2.09 -8.51
C LYS A 155 -13.11 -1.36 -9.76
N PHE A 156 -12.19 -1.93 -10.53
CA PHE A 156 -11.75 -1.34 -11.80
C PHE A 156 -12.89 -1.23 -12.83
N VAL A 157 -13.63 -2.33 -13.06
CA VAL A 157 -14.76 -2.34 -14.00
C VAL A 157 -15.84 -1.34 -13.56
N LYS A 158 -16.14 -1.26 -12.26
CA LYS A 158 -17.07 -0.27 -11.72
C LYS A 158 -16.59 1.16 -11.95
N ALA A 159 -15.30 1.45 -11.71
CA ALA A 159 -14.72 2.77 -11.96
C ALA A 159 -14.89 3.21 -13.43
N VAL A 160 -14.66 2.27 -14.36
CA VAL A 160 -14.87 2.50 -15.80
C VAL A 160 -16.34 2.78 -16.09
N LEU A 161 -17.25 1.95 -15.58
CA LEU A 161 -18.70 2.09 -15.81
C LEU A 161 -19.27 3.40 -15.26
N ASP A 162 -18.74 3.87 -14.14
CA ASP A 162 -19.16 5.11 -13.50
C ASP A 162 -18.43 6.34 -14.06
N ASN A 163 -17.54 6.15 -15.05
CA ASN A 163 -16.70 7.19 -15.65
C ASN A 163 -15.87 7.96 -14.59
N ASP A 164 -15.45 7.26 -13.53
CA ASP A 164 -14.59 7.81 -12.48
C ASP A 164 -13.15 7.87 -12.99
N THR A 165 -12.85 8.91 -13.75
CA THR A 165 -11.53 9.10 -14.36
C THR A 165 -10.39 9.16 -13.34
N ALA A 166 -10.65 9.64 -12.11
CA ALA A 166 -9.67 9.66 -11.04
C ALA A 166 -9.35 8.25 -10.57
N GLN A 167 -10.37 7.42 -10.36
CA GLN A 167 -10.20 6.02 -9.99
C GLN A 167 -9.64 5.18 -11.14
N VAL A 168 -10.00 5.46 -12.39
CA VAL A 168 -9.48 4.71 -13.55
C VAL A 168 -7.99 4.98 -13.77
N ARG A 169 -7.55 6.24 -13.65
CA ARG A 169 -6.12 6.61 -13.72
C ARG A 169 -5.25 5.90 -12.68
N TYR A 170 -5.83 5.52 -11.54
CA TYR A 170 -5.15 4.70 -10.55
C TYR A 170 -4.60 3.41 -11.14
N PHE A 171 -5.36 2.79 -12.04
CA PHE A 171 -5.06 1.48 -12.58
C PHE A 171 -4.16 1.55 -13.82
N GLU A 172 -4.18 2.66 -14.55
CA GLU A 172 -3.35 2.89 -15.74
C GLU A 172 -1.90 3.20 -15.38
N ALA A 173 -1.13 2.17 -15.01
CA ALA A 173 0.30 2.35 -14.79
C ALA A 173 1.06 2.55 -16.12
N PRO A 174 2.05 3.45 -16.19
CA PRO A 174 2.93 3.56 -17.34
C PRO A 174 3.65 2.21 -17.59
N GLY A 175 4.01 1.92 -18.84
CA GLY A 175 4.56 0.63 -19.29
C GLY A 175 5.84 0.11 -18.61
N THR A 176 6.33 0.79 -17.57
CA THR A 176 7.42 0.38 -16.66
C THR A 176 6.85 -0.23 -15.36
N SER A 177 6.74 -1.56 -15.30
CA SER A 177 5.99 -2.30 -14.26
C SER A 177 6.76 -2.69 -13.00
N THR A 178 7.93 -2.08 -12.74
CA THR A 178 8.77 -2.52 -11.61
C THR A 178 9.00 -1.40 -10.63
N ILE A 179 9.11 -1.76 -9.35
CA ILE A 179 9.42 -0.84 -8.27
C ILE A 179 10.77 -0.09 -8.45
N ARG A 180 11.61 -0.50 -9.43
CA ARG A 180 12.84 0.21 -9.79
C ARG A 180 12.59 1.68 -10.12
N ALA A 181 11.50 1.97 -10.82
CA ALA A 181 11.18 3.35 -11.20
C ALA A 181 11.04 4.25 -9.95
N VAL A 182 10.47 3.72 -8.85
CA VAL A 182 10.32 4.45 -7.58
C VAL A 182 11.66 4.61 -6.85
N THR A 183 12.53 3.59 -6.91
CA THR A 183 13.86 3.66 -6.26
C THR A 183 14.84 4.54 -7.02
N GLU A 184 14.84 4.49 -8.35
CA GLU A 184 15.68 5.30 -9.23
C GLU A 184 15.29 6.78 -9.15
N ALA A 185 13.99 7.04 -8.97
CA ALA A 185 13.47 8.36 -8.66
C ALA A 185 13.55 8.70 -7.17
N GLU A 186 14.42 8.08 -6.36
CA GLU A 186 14.65 8.41 -4.93
C GLU A 186 13.38 8.60 -4.05
N ALA A 187 12.23 8.08 -4.49
CA ALA A 187 10.93 8.29 -3.88
C ALA A 187 10.56 7.16 -2.90
N CYS A 188 11.40 6.12 -2.83
CA CYS A 188 11.16 4.95 -2.00
C CYS A 188 11.31 5.25 -0.50
N MET A 189 10.20 5.09 0.24
CA MET A 189 10.16 5.24 1.71
C MET A 189 10.64 3.99 2.47
N GLY A 190 10.96 2.89 1.77
CA GLY A 190 11.34 1.61 2.41
C GLY A 190 10.22 0.93 3.20
N CYS A 191 8.94 1.18 2.90
CA CYS A 191 7.80 0.66 3.67
C CYS A 191 7.57 -0.86 3.58
N GLY A 192 8.04 -1.51 2.51
CA GLY A 192 7.89 -2.95 2.30
C GLY A 192 6.64 -3.40 1.51
N THR A 193 5.72 -2.49 1.16
CA THR A 193 4.48 -2.84 0.44
C THR A 193 4.73 -3.57 -0.88
N CYS A 194 5.76 -3.16 -1.63
CA CYS A 194 6.16 -3.82 -2.88
C CYS A 194 6.57 -5.29 -2.70
N ALA A 195 7.22 -5.61 -1.57
CA ALA A 195 7.67 -6.95 -1.26
C ALA A 195 6.51 -7.84 -0.77
N MET A 196 5.62 -7.29 0.06
CA MET A 196 4.36 -7.96 0.46
C MET A 196 3.49 -8.31 -0.76
N ALA A 197 3.36 -7.38 -1.72
CA ALA A 197 2.56 -7.56 -2.93
C ALA A 197 3.20 -8.47 -3.99
N CYS A 198 4.44 -8.95 -3.79
CA CYS A 198 5.16 -9.69 -4.83
C CYS A 198 4.71 -11.17 -4.86
N PRO A 199 3.99 -11.62 -5.91
CA PRO A 199 3.43 -12.97 -5.92
C PRO A 199 4.51 -14.05 -6.05
N THR A 200 5.70 -13.75 -6.58
CA THR A 200 6.81 -14.71 -6.69
C THR A 200 7.87 -14.55 -5.60
N ARG A 201 7.61 -13.69 -4.59
CA ARG A 201 8.57 -13.36 -3.52
C ARG A 201 9.95 -12.93 -4.07
N ALA A 202 9.95 -12.26 -5.22
CA ALA A 202 11.16 -11.81 -5.90
C ALA A 202 11.78 -10.54 -5.31
N ILE A 203 11.17 -9.93 -4.28
CA ILE A 203 11.64 -8.68 -3.69
C ILE A 203 11.98 -8.92 -2.22
N SER A 204 13.23 -8.67 -1.86
CA SER A 204 13.72 -8.64 -0.48
C SER A 204 14.00 -7.20 -0.06
N ILE A 205 13.88 -6.87 1.22
CA ILE A 205 14.33 -5.57 1.74
C ILE A 205 15.75 -5.72 2.29
N VAL A 206 16.71 -5.04 1.65
CA VAL A 206 18.13 -5.01 2.01
C VAL A 206 18.49 -3.55 2.28
N GLU A 207 19.11 -3.26 3.44
CA GLU A 207 19.44 -1.89 3.84
C GLU A 207 18.24 -0.93 3.76
N GLN A 208 17.06 -1.44 4.16
CA GLN A 208 15.79 -0.68 4.16
C GLN A 208 15.34 -0.22 2.76
N ARG A 209 15.82 -0.88 1.70
CA ARG A 209 15.44 -0.65 0.29
C ARG A 209 15.09 -1.96 -0.42
N PRO A 210 14.19 -1.95 -1.42
CA PRO A 210 13.83 -3.17 -2.14
C PRO A 210 14.93 -3.59 -3.11
N LYS A 211 15.33 -4.86 -3.02
CA LYS A 211 16.23 -5.53 -3.96
C LYS A 211 15.45 -6.61 -4.71
N ILE A 212 15.39 -6.47 -6.04
CA ILE A 212 14.66 -7.40 -6.92
C ILE A 212 15.60 -8.52 -7.37
N ASN A 213 15.20 -9.76 -7.13
CA ASN A 213 15.79 -10.93 -7.74
C ASN A 213 15.28 -11.08 -9.18
N GLY A 214 16.14 -10.77 -10.15
CA GLY A 214 15.82 -10.89 -11.57
C GLY A 214 15.57 -12.33 -12.05
N ALA A 215 16.00 -13.33 -11.27
CA ALA A 215 15.78 -14.74 -11.57
C ALA A 215 14.45 -15.27 -11.02
N THR A 216 13.64 -14.49 -10.29
CA THR A 216 12.28 -14.91 -9.89
C THR A 216 11.23 -13.85 -10.20
N CYS A 217 11.65 -12.65 -10.58
CA CYS A 217 10.76 -11.56 -10.98
C CYS A 217 10.16 -11.82 -12.36
N ILE A 218 8.84 -11.89 -12.41
CA ILE A 218 8.05 -12.05 -13.65
C ILE A 218 7.62 -10.72 -14.27
N ARG A 219 7.97 -9.59 -13.63
CA ARG A 219 7.54 -8.23 -14.05
C ARG A 219 6.02 -8.11 -14.18
N CYS A 220 5.31 -8.55 -13.14
CA CYS A 220 3.85 -8.57 -13.09
C CYS A 220 3.18 -7.23 -12.78
N GLY A 221 3.90 -6.14 -12.49
CA GLY A 221 3.29 -4.85 -12.13
C GLY A 221 2.81 -4.71 -10.68
N ALA A 222 2.54 -5.80 -9.96
CA ALA A 222 1.97 -5.77 -8.61
C ALA A 222 2.76 -4.88 -7.62
N CYS A 223 4.09 -4.95 -7.68
CA CYS A 223 4.96 -4.16 -6.82
C CYS A 223 4.89 -2.64 -7.06
N PHE A 224 4.62 -2.22 -8.31
CA PHE A 224 4.53 -0.81 -8.70
C PHE A 224 3.14 -0.27 -8.40
N ILE A 225 2.09 -1.01 -8.79
CA ILE A 225 0.70 -0.59 -8.57
C ILE A 225 0.40 -0.48 -7.07
N GLN A 226 0.95 -1.34 -6.22
CA GLN A 226 0.76 -1.28 -4.76
C GLN A 226 1.64 -0.26 -4.05
N CYS A 227 2.60 0.35 -4.72
CA CYS A 227 3.48 1.31 -4.07
C CYS A 227 2.69 2.60 -3.73
N PRO A 228 2.70 3.11 -2.49
CA PRO A 228 2.04 4.38 -2.16
C PRO A 228 2.77 5.61 -2.75
N ARG A 229 3.87 5.41 -3.48
CA ARG A 229 4.69 6.44 -4.14
C ARG A 229 4.57 6.42 -5.66
N THR A 230 3.53 5.76 -6.17
CA THR A 230 3.06 5.86 -7.55
C THR A 230 1.74 6.63 -7.54
N PHE A 231 0.74 6.26 -8.33
CA PHE A 231 -0.58 6.87 -8.23
C PHE A 231 -1.14 6.69 -6.82
N PHE A 232 -1.61 7.77 -6.20
CA PHE A 232 -2.17 7.73 -4.86
C PHE A 232 -3.24 8.81 -4.68
N ASN A 233 -4.49 8.39 -4.54
CA ASN A 233 -5.60 9.29 -4.22
C ASN A 233 -5.97 9.09 -2.74
N ALA A 234 -5.44 9.96 -1.87
CA ALA A 234 -5.68 9.87 -0.43
C ALA A 234 -7.17 9.99 -0.07
N GLU A 235 -7.91 10.82 -0.79
CA GLU A 235 -9.33 11.01 -0.53
C GLU A 235 -10.15 9.76 -0.89
N ALA A 236 -9.86 9.14 -2.04
CA ALA A 236 -10.49 7.87 -2.44
C ALA A 236 -10.09 6.69 -1.54
N LEU A 237 -8.96 6.79 -0.82
CA LEU A 237 -8.47 5.78 0.11
C LEU A 237 -8.87 6.03 1.57
N SER A 238 -9.55 7.14 1.86
CA SER A 238 -10.04 7.44 3.21
C SER A 238 -11.03 6.38 3.66
N ARG A 239 -10.80 5.81 4.86
CA ARG A 239 -11.55 4.65 5.38
C ARG A 239 -13.04 4.93 5.49
N ASP A 240 -13.35 6.00 6.22
CA ASP A 240 -14.69 6.50 6.42
C ASP A 240 -14.73 7.93 5.90
N LYS A 241 -15.69 8.21 5.02
CA LYS A 241 -16.06 9.57 4.63
C LYS A 241 -17.32 9.92 5.40
N PHE A 242 -17.25 11.01 6.15
CA PHE A 242 -18.37 11.53 6.94
C PHE A 242 -19.09 12.63 6.16
N ASP A 243 -20.29 13.04 6.62
CA ASP A 243 -21.14 14.06 5.97
C ASP A 243 -20.55 15.50 5.97
N HIS A 244 -19.32 15.67 6.44
CA HIS A 244 -18.57 16.93 6.41
C HIS A 244 -17.30 16.81 5.55
N SER A 245 -16.80 17.93 5.03
CA SER A 245 -15.50 17.97 4.35
C SER A 245 -14.35 17.66 5.32
N PRO A 246 -13.27 17.01 4.87
CA PRO A 246 -12.12 16.72 5.72
C PRO A 246 -11.36 18.01 6.11
N ASP A 247 -10.68 18.01 7.25
CA ASP A 247 -9.75 19.09 7.59
C ASP A 247 -8.61 19.09 6.54
N PRO A 248 -8.29 20.24 5.91
CA PRO A 248 -7.29 20.31 4.84
C PRO A 248 -5.87 19.84 5.22
N HIS A 249 -5.58 19.77 6.52
CA HIS A 249 -4.27 19.41 7.05
C HIS A 249 -4.29 18.12 7.86
N LEU A 250 -5.41 17.79 8.50
CA LEU A 250 -5.54 16.65 9.40
C LEU A 250 -6.35 15.49 8.81
N GLY A 251 -6.97 15.68 7.64
CA GLY A 251 -7.84 14.70 6.98
C GLY A 251 -9.16 14.49 7.70
N TYR A 252 -9.83 13.38 7.42
CA TYR A 252 -11.01 12.95 8.16
C TYR A 252 -10.63 12.46 9.57
N TYR A 253 -11.33 12.97 10.58
CA TYR A 253 -11.26 12.49 11.95
C TYR A 253 -12.58 12.78 12.68
N GLN A 254 -12.81 12.09 13.79
CA GLN A 254 -13.99 12.29 14.63
C GLN A 254 -13.64 13.05 15.90
N GLU A 255 -12.65 12.55 16.66
CA GLU A 255 -12.34 13.05 18.01
C GLU A 255 -10.83 13.09 18.25
N MET A 256 -10.40 14.00 19.14
CA MET A 256 -9.00 14.14 19.55
C MET A 256 -8.87 14.19 21.06
N TYR A 257 -7.88 13.47 21.59
CA TYR A 257 -7.65 13.33 23.02
C TYR A 257 -6.17 13.57 23.38
N SER A 258 -5.93 14.05 24.59
CA SER A 258 -4.65 13.93 25.28
C SER A 258 -4.76 12.77 26.26
N ALA A 259 -3.92 11.75 26.11
CA ALA A 259 -4.05 10.50 26.83
C ALA A 259 -2.72 9.95 27.36
N ARG A 260 -2.77 9.22 28.47
CA ARG A 260 -1.63 8.57 29.11
C ARG A 260 -2.03 7.25 29.78
N SER A 261 -1.22 6.23 29.62
CA SER A 261 -1.38 4.94 30.31
C SER A 261 -1.25 5.11 31.83
N ARG A 262 -2.07 4.38 32.59
CA ARG A 262 -1.94 4.25 34.05
C ARG A 262 -0.93 3.18 34.46
N SER A 263 -0.53 2.31 33.54
CA SER A 263 0.39 1.21 33.81
C SER A 263 1.82 1.72 33.90
N LYS A 264 2.40 1.63 35.11
CA LYS A 264 3.81 2.01 35.33
C LYS A 264 4.77 1.22 34.45
N SER A 265 4.56 -0.10 34.32
CA SER A 265 5.40 -0.95 33.47
C SER A 265 5.32 -0.55 32.00
N THR A 266 4.16 -0.12 31.53
CA THR A 266 4.01 0.42 30.17
C THR A 266 4.73 1.76 30.01
N LEU A 267 4.59 2.67 30.97
CA LEU A 267 5.25 3.97 30.95
C LEU A 267 6.79 3.87 30.97
N ASP A 268 7.34 2.91 31.72
CA ASP A 268 8.79 2.71 31.86
C ASP A 268 9.47 2.37 30.52
N VAL A 269 8.76 1.69 29.61
CA VAL A 269 9.28 1.28 28.29
C VAL A 269 8.84 2.19 27.14
N SER A 270 7.89 3.10 27.38
CA SER A 270 7.25 3.87 26.31
C SER A 270 8.01 5.16 25.94
N GLN A 271 7.75 5.64 24.72
CA GLN A 271 8.33 6.91 24.26
C GLN A 271 7.70 8.09 25.00
N ASP A 272 6.37 8.18 24.93
CA ASP A 272 5.53 9.27 25.43
C ASP A 272 4.50 8.74 26.43
N GLY A 273 3.19 8.91 26.19
CA GLY A 273 2.11 8.47 27.08
C GLY A 273 1.80 6.97 27.07
N GLY A 274 2.55 6.15 26.33
CA GLY A 274 2.39 4.70 26.29
C GLY A 274 1.11 4.17 25.64
N ILE A 275 0.39 5.03 24.91
CA ILE A 275 -0.92 4.71 24.34
C ILE A 275 -0.90 3.55 23.36
N VAL A 276 0.04 3.53 22.40
CA VAL A 276 0.09 2.44 21.40
C VAL A 276 0.34 1.09 22.09
N THR A 277 1.31 1.03 23.00
CA THR A 277 1.66 -0.18 23.74
C THR A 277 0.48 -0.68 24.56
N ASP A 278 -0.12 0.19 25.38
CA ASP A 278 -1.20 -0.18 26.29
C ASP A 278 -2.47 -0.57 25.54
N PHE A 279 -2.77 0.12 24.44
CA PHE A 279 -3.91 -0.18 23.59
C PHE A 279 -3.74 -1.53 22.87
N LEU A 280 -2.54 -1.85 22.38
CA LEU A 280 -2.28 -3.18 21.81
C LEU A 280 -2.40 -4.29 22.85
N CYS A 281 -1.91 -4.08 24.08
CA CYS A 281 -2.12 -5.02 25.18
C CYS A 281 -3.61 -5.25 25.43
N TYR A 282 -4.38 -4.17 25.56
CA TYR A 282 -5.84 -4.23 25.71
C TYR A 282 -6.51 -5.02 24.57
N LEU A 283 -6.15 -4.76 23.31
CA LEU A 283 -6.76 -5.43 22.16
C LEU A 283 -6.47 -6.94 22.12
N LEU A 284 -5.25 -7.35 22.53
CA LEU A 284 -4.87 -8.77 22.62
C LEU A 284 -5.58 -9.45 23.80
N GLU A 285 -5.59 -8.84 24.98
CA GLU A 285 -6.21 -9.38 26.19
C GLU A 285 -7.73 -9.50 26.07
N SER A 286 -8.36 -8.54 25.37
CA SER A 286 -9.79 -8.57 25.05
C SER A 286 -10.14 -9.42 23.83
N ASN A 287 -9.14 -10.08 23.20
CA ASN A 287 -9.31 -10.94 22.02
C ASN A 287 -9.96 -10.24 20.81
N VAL A 288 -9.83 -8.92 20.72
CA VAL A 288 -10.25 -8.13 19.54
C VAL A 288 -9.32 -8.40 18.37
N VAL A 289 -8.03 -8.57 18.66
CA VAL A 289 -6.96 -8.95 17.72
C VAL A 289 -6.22 -10.17 18.25
N ASP A 290 -5.68 -11.01 17.36
CA ASP A 290 -4.90 -12.19 17.72
C ASP A 290 -3.38 -11.96 17.57
N ALA A 291 -2.99 -10.97 16.79
CA ALA A 291 -1.62 -10.49 16.68
C ALA A 291 -1.56 -9.00 16.39
N ALA A 292 -0.40 -8.40 16.67
CA ALA A 292 -0.04 -7.07 16.23
C ALA A 292 1.28 -7.07 15.46
N VAL A 293 1.38 -6.20 14.45
CA VAL A 293 2.58 -5.94 13.69
C VAL A 293 3.16 -4.62 14.16
N VAL A 294 4.37 -4.67 14.73
CA VAL A 294 5.05 -3.53 15.35
C VAL A 294 6.50 -3.44 14.87
N ALA A 295 7.16 -2.32 15.17
CA ALA A 295 8.60 -2.19 14.97
C ALA A 295 9.35 -2.75 16.20
N GLY A 296 9.92 -3.94 16.07
CA GLY A 296 10.88 -4.47 17.03
C GLY A 296 12.30 -3.98 16.74
N SER A 297 13.26 -4.47 17.53
CA SER A 297 14.70 -4.30 17.29
C SER A 297 15.34 -5.65 16.98
N ARG A 298 16.14 -5.71 15.90
CA ARG A 298 16.94 -6.91 15.58
C ARG A 298 18.29 -6.89 16.30
N HIS A 299 18.96 -5.75 16.28
CA HIS A 299 20.25 -5.49 16.96
C HIS A 299 20.32 -4.01 17.38
N GLY A 300 20.27 -3.73 18.68
CA GLY A 300 20.27 -2.37 19.22
C GLY A 300 19.17 -1.51 18.62
N TRP A 301 19.56 -0.43 17.94
CA TRP A 301 18.64 0.55 17.32
C TRP A 301 18.25 0.23 15.88
N ASN A 302 18.70 -0.88 15.29
CA ASN A 302 18.28 -1.28 13.94
C ASN A 302 16.89 -1.95 13.99
N PRO A 303 15.83 -1.26 13.54
CA PRO A 303 14.49 -1.78 13.73
C PRO A 303 14.15 -2.80 12.65
N SER A 304 13.28 -3.74 13.00
CA SER A 304 12.73 -4.71 12.07
C SER A 304 11.24 -4.96 12.37
N PRO A 305 10.45 -5.36 11.37
CA PRO A 305 9.09 -5.81 11.60
C PRO A 305 9.08 -6.94 12.63
N ARG A 306 8.10 -6.93 13.53
CA ARG A 306 7.88 -7.99 14.50
C ARG A 306 6.40 -8.25 14.63
N VAL A 307 6.02 -9.52 14.53
CA VAL A 307 4.66 -10.00 14.83
C VAL A 307 4.64 -10.43 16.30
N VAL A 308 3.80 -9.76 17.08
CA VAL A 308 3.64 -9.98 18.52
C VAL A 308 2.24 -10.49 18.83
N ALA A 309 2.13 -11.43 19.76
CA ALA A 309 0.87 -12.07 20.13
C ALA A 309 0.65 -12.10 21.66
N SER A 310 1.44 -11.35 22.43
CA SER A 310 1.26 -11.21 23.88
C SER A 310 1.64 -9.81 24.38
N PRO A 311 1.06 -9.34 25.49
CA PRO A 311 1.44 -8.07 26.13
C PRO A 311 2.95 -7.94 26.41
N ARG A 312 3.61 -9.04 26.79
CA ARG A 312 5.06 -9.09 27.02
C ARG A 312 5.85 -8.77 25.75
N GLU A 313 5.45 -9.35 24.61
CA GLU A 313 6.09 -9.10 23.32
C GLU A 313 5.83 -7.68 22.80
N VAL A 314 4.63 -7.15 23.05
CA VAL A 314 4.28 -5.75 22.78
C VAL A 314 5.19 -4.81 23.56
N ALA A 315 5.30 -5.00 24.88
CA ALA A 315 6.16 -4.18 25.73
C ALA A 315 7.64 -4.22 25.31
N ALA A 316 8.14 -5.41 24.90
CA ALA A 316 9.51 -5.57 24.41
C ALA A 316 9.80 -4.83 23.09
N SER A 317 8.75 -4.40 22.38
CA SER A 317 8.86 -3.65 21.11
C SER A 317 8.69 -2.14 21.29
N ALA A 318 8.34 -1.69 22.50
CA ALA A 318 8.04 -0.28 22.79
C ALA A 318 9.23 0.66 22.57
N GLY A 319 8.93 1.96 22.46
CA GLY A 319 9.91 3.03 22.23
C GLY A 319 10.17 3.30 20.75
N THR A 320 10.41 4.57 20.42
CA THR A 320 10.58 5.02 19.02
C THR A 320 11.99 4.72 18.53
N LYS A 321 12.10 4.07 17.37
CA LYS A 321 13.36 3.93 16.63
C LYS A 321 13.29 4.86 15.42
N TYR A 322 14.14 5.88 15.39
CA TYR A 322 14.20 6.88 14.31
C TYR A 322 14.91 6.33 13.06
N SER A 323 14.52 5.14 12.63
CA SER A 323 15.02 4.50 11.42
C SER A 323 13.92 3.71 10.73
N VAL A 324 14.07 3.44 9.42
CA VAL A 324 13.04 2.72 8.66
C VAL A 324 12.94 1.26 9.09
N SER A 325 11.75 0.90 9.56
CA SER A 325 11.32 -0.49 9.73
C SER A 325 10.23 -0.81 8.70
N PRO A 326 10.41 -1.77 7.77
CA PRO A 326 9.42 -2.11 6.76
C PRO A 326 8.23 -2.91 7.33
N ASN A 327 7.51 -2.36 8.32
CA ASN A 327 6.51 -3.08 9.12
C ASN A 327 5.43 -3.77 8.28
N VAL A 328 5.12 -3.27 7.08
CA VAL A 328 4.13 -3.89 6.17
C VAL A 328 4.44 -5.36 5.90
N LEU A 329 5.72 -5.76 5.90
CA LEU A 329 6.13 -7.16 5.76
C LEU A 329 5.70 -8.05 6.94
N GLY A 330 5.53 -7.48 8.13
CA GLY A 330 5.03 -8.21 9.28
C GLY A 330 3.58 -8.66 9.11
N ILE A 331 2.79 -8.01 8.24
CA ILE A 331 1.44 -8.49 7.90
C ILE A 331 1.53 -9.82 7.17
N GLN A 332 2.42 -9.93 6.17
CA GLN A 332 2.68 -11.19 5.48
C GLN A 332 3.14 -12.27 6.47
N GLU A 333 4.10 -11.97 7.35
CA GLU A 333 4.58 -12.92 8.35
C GLU A 333 3.45 -13.37 9.29
N ALA A 334 2.59 -12.45 9.73
CA ALA A 334 1.50 -12.76 10.65
C ALA A 334 0.48 -13.71 9.99
N VAL A 335 0.11 -13.46 8.74
CA VAL A 335 -0.79 -14.35 7.99
C VAL A 335 -0.12 -15.70 7.69
N ASP A 336 1.15 -15.73 7.29
CA ASP A 336 1.92 -16.97 7.08
C ASP A 336 2.01 -17.81 8.38
N ARG A 337 1.93 -17.17 9.56
CA ARG A 337 1.88 -17.81 10.88
C ARG A 337 0.46 -18.23 11.32
N GLY A 338 -0.57 -17.92 10.54
CA GLY A 338 -1.96 -18.31 10.80
C GLY A 338 -2.78 -17.32 11.64
N PHE A 339 -2.35 -16.07 11.76
CA PHE A 339 -3.15 -15.02 12.41
C PHE A 339 -4.18 -14.41 11.44
N ASP A 340 -5.36 -14.09 11.96
CA ASP A 340 -6.52 -13.67 11.18
C ASP A 340 -7.05 -12.27 11.52
N ARG A 341 -6.74 -11.73 12.72
CA ARG A 341 -7.21 -10.42 13.19
C ARG A 341 -6.04 -9.57 13.62
N ILE A 342 -5.34 -8.99 12.65
CA ILE A 342 -4.06 -8.32 12.88
C ILE A 342 -4.27 -6.82 13.15
N ALA A 343 -3.71 -6.32 14.26
CA ALA A 343 -3.47 -4.89 14.44
C ALA A 343 -2.15 -4.48 13.75
N PHE A 344 -2.14 -3.44 12.94
CA PHE A 344 -0.96 -2.93 12.28
C PHE A 344 -0.54 -1.58 12.87
N VAL A 345 0.71 -1.44 13.27
CA VAL A 345 1.30 -0.15 13.68
C VAL A 345 2.34 0.30 12.67
N GLY A 346 2.17 1.51 12.13
CA GLY A 346 3.12 2.08 11.18
C GLY A 346 3.17 3.61 11.20
N VAL A 347 4.14 4.17 10.49
CA VAL A 347 4.18 5.61 10.17
C VAL A 347 3.26 5.91 8.98
N PRO A 348 2.94 7.18 8.65
CA PRO A 348 1.97 7.53 7.62
C PRO A 348 2.22 6.88 6.26
N CYS A 349 3.46 6.84 5.77
CA CYS A 349 3.77 6.21 4.47
C CYS A 349 3.53 4.68 4.45
N GLN A 350 3.60 4.01 5.60
CA GLN A 350 3.26 2.58 5.71
C GLN A 350 1.75 2.39 5.77
N VAL A 351 1.05 3.25 6.52
CA VAL A 351 -0.41 3.30 6.56
C VAL A 351 -0.99 3.57 5.18
N GLN A 352 -0.38 4.45 4.38
CA GLN A 352 -0.73 4.66 2.98
C GLN A 352 -0.59 3.38 2.15
N GLY A 353 0.49 2.62 2.34
CA GLY A 353 0.67 1.33 1.67
C GLY A 353 -0.36 0.29 2.08
N VAL A 354 -0.73 0.24 3.36
CA VAL A 354 -1.78 -0.66 3.88
C VAL A 354 -3.16 -0.25 3.36
N ALA A 355 -3.52 1.03 3.42
CA ALA A 355 -4.77 1.55 2.88
C ALA A 355 -4.89 1.25 1.38
N LYS A 356 -3.80 1.40 0.63
CA LYS A 356 -3.74 1.06 -0.80
C LYS A 356 -3.99 -0.44 -1.04
N ALA A 357 -3.36 -1.31 -0.27
CA ALA A 357 -3.56 -2.76 -0.35
C ALA A 357 -5.00 -3.20 0.03
N MET A 358 -5.61 -2.55 1.02
CA MET A 358 -7.00 -2.81 1.43
C MET A 358 -8.01 -2.31 0.40
N ALA A 359 -7.78 -1.15 -0.19
CA ALA A 359 -8.69 -0.60 -1.19
C ALA A 359 -8.59 -1.35 -2.52
N TYR A 360 -7.39 -1.75 -2.93
CA TYR A 360 -7.13 -2.36 -4.23
C TYR A 360 -6.16 -3.51 -4.08
N PRO A 361 -6.59 -4.73 -3.71
CA PRO A 361 -5.71 -5.84 -3.35
C PRO A 361 -5.05 -6.54 -4.55
N PHE A 362 -4.37 -5.81 -5.44
CA PHE A 362 -3.57 -6.36 -6.54
C PHE A 362 -2.31 -7.09 -6.03
N GLY A 363 -2.13 -8.35 -6.42
CA GLY A 363 -1.02 -9.19 -5.97
C GLY A 363 -1.06 -9.55 -4.49
N ASP A 364 -2.12 -9.14 -3.78
CA ASP A 364 -2.35 -9.43 -2.38
C ASP A 364 -2.93 -10.86 -2.25
N ARG A 365 -2.31 -11.67 -1.37
CA ARG A 365 -2.72 -13.06 -1.13
C ARG A 365 -3.72 -13.16 0.03
N HIS A 366 -4.74 -12.29 0.02
CA HIS A 366 -5.69 -12.10 1.13
C HIS A 366 -5.03 -11.60 2.43
N TYR A 367 -3.89 -10.91 2.36
CA TYR A 367 -3.29 -10.31 3.54
C TYR A 367 -4.14 -9.14 4.05
N HIS A 368 -4.67 -8.33 3.13
CA HIS A 368 -5.46 -7.15 3.47
C HIS A 368 -6.72 -7.47 4.30
N SER A 369 -7.37 -8.61 4.04
CA SER A 369 -8.61 -9.00 4.73
C SER A 369 -8.39 -9.46 6.17
N LYS A 370 -7.14 -9.76 6.55
CA LYS A 370 -6.75 -10.10 7.91
C LYS A 370 -6.38 -8.88 8.76
N ILE A 371 -6.32 -7.69 8.16
CA ILE A 371 -6.00 -6.45 8.88
C ILE A 371 -7.25 -5.99 9.61
N ALA A 372 -7.29 -6.23 10.91
CA ALA A 372 -8.37 -5.79 11.76
C ALA A 372 -8.27 -4.29 12.04
N LEU A 373 -7.11 -3.77 12.43
CA LEU A 373 -6.98 -2.38 12.91
C LEU A 373 -5.68 -1.76 12.40
N VAL A 374 -5.70 -0.49 12.04
CA VAL A 374 -4.53 0.26 11.59
C VAL A 374 -4.31 1.46 12.49
N ILE A 375 -3.15 1.47 13.17
CA ILE A 375 -2.71 2.54 14.06
C ILE A 375 -1.54 3.26 13.38
N SER A 376 -1.67 4.57 13.16
CA SER A 376 -0.55 5.40 12.73
C SER A 376 0.17 6.03 13.92
N ILE A 377 1.48 6.12 13.86
CA ILE A 377 2.24 7.09 14.67
C ILE A 377 2.53 8.36 13.86
N PHE A 378 2.54 9.53 14.50
CA PHE A 378 2.90 10.78 13.83
C PHE A 378 4.34 10.72 13.32
N CYS A 379 4.61 11.29 12.14
CA CYS A 379 5.94 11.26 11.55
C CYS A 379 6.22 12.52 10.75
N MET A 380 7.28 13.25 11.11
CA MET A 380 7.80 14.34 10.29
C MET A 380 8.73 13.79 9.21
N GLU A 381 9.83 13.17 9.64
CA GLU A 381 10.90 12.62 8.80
C GLU A 381 11.40 11.29 9.38
N ASN A 382 12.14 10.52 8.59
CA ASN A 382 12.75 9.26 9.01
C ASN A 382 14.16 9.13 8.41
N PHE A 383 14.96 8.21 8.92
CA PHE A 383 16.38 8.05 8.57
C PHE A 383 16.67 6.62 8.13
N LEU A 384 17.63 6.45 7.22
CA LEU A 384 18.23 5.12 7.04
C LEU A 384 19.03 4.74 8.30
N PHE A 385 19.16 3.46 8.61
CA PHE A 385 19.91 3.05 9.80
C PHE A 385 21.38 3.49 9.75
N SER A 386 21.99 3.48 8.57
CA SER A 386 23.33 4.03 8.35
C SER A 386 23.41 5.52 8.72
N GLU A 387 22.41 6.31 8.32
CA GLU A 387 22.35 7.75 8.61
C GLU A 387 22.07 8.02 10.08
N LEU A 388 21.18 7.25 10.72
CA LEU A 388 20.95 7.36 12.16
C LEU A 388 22.24 7.08 12.94
N ARG A 389 22.98 6.04 12.54
CA ARG A 389 24.29 5.74 13.13
C ARG A 389 25.26 6.90 12.94
N SER A 390 25.40 7.44 11.72
CA SER A 390 26.26 8.58 11.43
C SER A 390 25.91 9.83 12.25
N ILE A 391 24.62 10.12 12.44
CA ILE A 391 24.16 11.23 13.29
C ILE A 391 24.63 11.03 14.72
N VAL A 392 24.35 9.85 15.30
CA VAL A 392 24.59 9.60 16.72
C VAL A 392 26.08 9.48 16.99
N GLU A 393 26.77 8.55 16.33
CA GLU A 393 28.19 8.28 16.58
C GLU A 393 29.05 9.47 16.18
N GLY A 394 28.71 10.17 15.09
CA GLY A 394 29.47 11.33 14.63
C GLY A 394 29.28 12.61 15.45
N LYS A 395 28.20 12.73 16.24
CA LYS A 395 27.96 13.92 17.09
C LYS A 395 28.11 13.69 18.58
N THR A 396 27.92 12.47 19.02
CA THR A 396 28.05 12.11 20.43
C THR A 396 29.37 11.43 20.73
N GLU A 397 30.07 10.91 19.70
CA GLU A 397 31.25 10.02 19.84
C GLU A 397 30.94 8.74 20.64
N ILE A 398 29.65 8.43 20.84
CA ILE A 398 29.19 7.26 21.57
C ILE A 398 28.68 6.21 20.59
N PRO A 399 29.19 4.97 20.65
CA PRO A 399 28.67 3.86 19.87
C PRO A 399 27.18 3.66 20.13
N LEU A 400 26.42 3.40 19.06
CA LEU A 400 24.95 3.32 19.12
C LEU A 400 24.43 2.27 20.12
N GLU A 401 25.24 1.26 20.44
CA GLU A 401 24.95 0.21 21.42
C GLU A 401 24.79 0.70 22.87
N TYR A 402 25.42 1.82 23.25
CA TYR A 402 25.32 2.40 24.61
C TYR A 402 24.17 3.40 24.77
N VAL A 403 23.35 3.58 23.72
CA VAL A 403 22.21 4.49 23.75
C VAL A 403 20.98 3.75 24.28
N ASN A 404 20.33 4.29 25.31
CA ASN A 404 19.13 3.71 25.92
C ASN A 404 17.81 4.34 25.45
N LYS A 405 17.82 5.60 25.03
CA LYS A 405 16.61 6.30 24.56
C LYS A 405 16.99 7.44 23.62
N MET A 406 16.15 7.68 22.61
CA MET A 406 16.25 8.84 21.72
C MET A 406 14.91 9.56 21.68
N GLY A 407 14.90 10.83 21.31
CA GLY A 407 13.66 11.54 21.05
C GLY A 407 13.84 12.84 20.30
N ILE A 408 12.72 13.37 19.79
CA ILE A 408 12.66 14.70 19.17
C ILE A 408 11.63 15.52 19.92
N SER A 409 12.06 16.65 20.47
CA SER A 409 11.17 17.59 21.17
C SER A 409 11.75 18.99 21.14
N ARG A 410 10.90 20.01 21.01
CA ARG A 410 11.30 21.44 21.06
C ARG A 410 12.45 21.78 20.09
N GLY A 411 12.42 21.24 18.87
CA GLY A 411 13.43 21.49 17.84
C GLY A 411 14.79 20.84 18.10
N ARG A 412 14.89 19.91 19.06
CA ARG A 412 16.11 19.16 19.38
C ARG A 412 15.86 17.66 19.25
N PHE A 413 16.79 16.98 18.58
CA PHE A 413 16.98 15.55 18.69
C PHE A 413 17.88 15.29 19.89
N TRP A 414 17.47 14.41 20.79
CA TRP A 414 18.23 14.08 21.98
C TRP A 414 18.51 12.59 22.05
N VAL A 415 19.68 12.26 22.60
CA VAL A 415 20.19 10.91 22.78
C VAL A 415 20.53 10.76 24.25
N ARG A 416 19.96 9.74 24.90
CA ARG A 416 20.25 9.39 26.28
C ARG A 416 20.97 8.05 26.33
N THR A 417 22.06 8.01 27.08
CA THR A 417 22.92 6.83 27.25
C THR A 417 22.61 6.09 28.54
N GLU A 418 23.15 4.89 28.69
CA GLU A 418 22.93 4.03 29.87
C GLU A 418 23.36 4.70 31.19
N ASP A 419 24.46 5.44 31.17
CA ASP A 419 24.98 6.27 32.27
C ASP A 419 24.16 7.56 32.52
N ARG A 420 23.04 7.72 31.82
CA ARG A 420 22.09 8.85 31.89
C ARG A 420 22.62 10.18 31.36
N ASN A 421 23.75 10.21 30.66
CA ASN A 421 24.15 11.40 29.91
C ASN A 421 23.15 11.70 28.79
N VAL A 422 22.90 12.98 28.54
CA VAL A 422 21.95 13.45 27.51
C VAL A 422 22.66 14.38 26.54
N PHE A 423 22.73 13.96 25.29
CA PHE A 423 23.25 14.75 24.18
C PHE A 423 22.10 15.38 23.42
N THR A 424 22.28 16.62 22.96
CA THR A 424 21.25 17.32 22.19
C THR A 424 21.81 17.86 20.89
N ILE A 425 21.07 17.64 19.80
CA ILE A 425 21.45 17.97 18.43
C ILE A 425 20.30 18.81 17.83
N PRO A 426 20.57 19.98 17.21
CA PRO A 426 19.53 20.74 16.52
C PRO A 426 18.84 19.91 15.43
N VAL A 427 17.50 19.96 15.33
CA VAL A 427 16.77 19.24 14.27
C VAL A 427 17.23 19.66 12.87
N LYS A 428 17.53 20.96 12.68
CA LYS A 428 18.09 21.49 11.43
C LYS A 428 19.39 20.80 10.99
N TYR A 429 20.17 20.26 11.93
CA TYR A 429 21.39 19.52 11.60
C TYR A 429 21.07 18.13 11.06
N ILE A 430 20.12 17.42 11.68
CA ILE A 430 19.77 16.05 11.26
C ILE A 430 18.87 16.05 10.01
N GLU A 431 18.18 17.15 9.71
CA GLU A 431 17.31 17.30 8.54
C GLU A 431 18.00 16.89 7.22
N SER A 432 19.30 17.20 7.05
CA SER A 432 20.06 16.83 5.84
C SER A 432 20.33 15.32 5.71
N TYR A 433 20.17 14.56 6.79
CA TYR A 433 20.33 13.10 6.82
C TYR A 433 19.00 12.37 6.61
N ALA A 434 17.87 13.09 6.62
CA ALA A 434 16.57 12.52 6.38
C ALA A 434 16.49 11.91 4.98
N GLN A 435 15.67 10.88 4.82
CA GLN A 435 15.52 10.26 3.50
C GLN A 435 14.93 11.29 2.54
N LYS A 436 15.51 11.41 1.34
CA LYS A 436 14.99 12.31 0.29
C LYS A 436 13.50 12.09 0.03
N SER A 437 13.04 10.84 0.05
CA SER A 437 11.64 10.49 -0.15
C SER A 437 10.68 11.14 0.88
N CYS A 438 11.15 11.48 2.09
CA CYS A 438 10.37 12.18 3.11
C CYS A 438 9.94 13.58 2.66
N SER A 439 10.70 14.25 1.78
CA SER A 439 10.35 15.56 1.22
C SER A 439 9.17 15.51 0.24
N LEU A 440 8.74 14.31 -0.14
CA LEU A 440 7.59 14.07 -1.01
C LEU A 440 6.36 13.53 -0.24
N CYS A 441 6.47 13.40 1.08
CA CYS A 441 5.41 12.87 1.94
C CYS A 441 4.52 14.02 2.43
N LEU A 442 3.24 14.01 2.07
CA LEU A 442 2.26 15.04 2.44
C LEU A 442 1.41 14.68 3.67
N ASP A 443 1.79 13.64 4.41
CA ASP A 443 1.00 13.14 5.54
C ASP A 443 1.86 13.13 6.81
N PHE A 444 1.42 13.88 7.82
CA PHE A 444 2.06 13.97 9.13
C PHE A 444 1.40 13.05 10.16
N CYS A 445 0.07 13.00 10.17
CA CYS A 445 -0.73 12.37 11.22
C CYS A 445 -1.22 10.96 10.86
N GLY A 446 -0.93 10.42 9.68
CA GLY A 446 -1.46 9.14 9.22
C GLY A 446 -2.95 9.20 8.96
N GLU A 447 -3.34 9.98 7.97
CA GLU A 447 -4.73 10.35 7.66
C GLU A 447 -5.63 9.15 7.31
N LEU A 448 -5.03 8.02 6.92
CA LEU A 448 -5.74 6.80 6.49
C LEU A 448 -5.75 5.67 7.53
N SER A 449 -5.41 5.98 8.78
CA SER A 449 -5.48 5.03 9.90
C SER A 449 -6.85 5.00 10.56
N ASP A 450 -7.11 4.00 11.40
CA ASP A 450 -8.27 3.99 12.29
C ASP A 450 -8.04 4.92 13.48
N ILE A 451 -6.81 4.92 14.02
CA ILE A 451 -6.36 5.76 15.13
C ILE A 451 -4.94 6.24 14.83
N SER A 452 -4.69 7.53 15.09
CA SER A 452 -3.34 8.10 15.04
C SER A 452 -2.86 8.51 16.41
N VAL A 453 -1.59 8.30 16.71
CA VAL A 453 -0.99 8.66 18.00
C VAL A 453 0.32 9.42 17.80
N GLY A 454 0.55 10.47 18.58
CA GLY A 454 1.85 11.15 18.62
C GLY A 454 2.04 11.99 19.87
N SER A 455 3.23 12.58 20.01
CA SER A 455 3.58 13.37 21.20
C SER A 455 3.09 14.82 21.13
N VAL A 456 3.13 15.41 19.94
CA VAL A 456 2.84 16.84 19.73
C VAL A 456 1.38 17.16 20.04
N GLY A 457 1.15 18.30 20.70
CA GLY A 457 -0.17 18.79 21.09
C GLY A 457 -0.58 18.38 22.51
N SER A 458 0.14 17.44 23.12
CA SER A 458 -0.10 16.99 24.49
C SER A 458 1.07 17.37 25.43
N PRO A 459 0.83 17.48 26.74
CA PRO A 459 1.88 17.69 27.74
C PRO A 459 2.93 16.57 27.76
N GLN A 460 4.10 16.84 28.37
CA GLN A 460 5.14 15.82 28.53
C GLN A 460 4.60 14.60 29.30
N GLY A 461 4.84 13.40 28.75
CA GLY A 461 4.35 12.14 29.31
C GLY A 461 2.91 11.79 28.90
N TYR A 462 2.26 12.60 28.08
CA TYR A 462 0.99 12.29 27.41
C TYR A 462 1.22 12.12 25.90
N SER A 463 0.24 11.55 25.22
CA SER A 463 0.17 11.45 23.78
C SER A 463 -1.14 12.01 23.27
N SER A 464 -1.06 12.73 22.16
CA SER A 464 -2.23 13.12 21.38
C SER A 464 -2.72 11.90 20.61
N VAL A 465 -4.03 11.66 20.68
CA VAL A 465 -4.71 10.58 19.96
C VAL A 465 -5.74 11.22 19.04
N ILE A 466 -5.73 10.84 17.77
CA ILE A 466 -6.75 11.22 16.78
C ILE A 466 -7.52 9.96 16.41
N VAL A 467 -8.81 9.94 16.75
CA VAL A 467 -9.74 8.86 16.40
C VAL A 467 -10.35 9.18 15.04
N ARG A 468 -10.25 8.24 14.09
CA ARG A 468 -10.63 8.49 12.69
C ARG A 468 -11.81 7.66 12.24
N SER A 469 -11.68 6.34 12.24
CA SER A 469 -12.73 5.45 11.74
C SER A 469 -13.78 5.12 12.79
N GLU A 470 -14.97 4.72 12.35
CA GLU A 470 -16.04 4.18 13.22
C GLU A 470 -15.53 3.02 14.08
N LYS A 471 -14.72 2.14 13.46
CA LYS A 471 -14.05 1.05 14.17
C LYS A 471 -13.07 1.57 15.22
N GLY A 472 -12.26 2.56 14.86
CA GLY A 472 -11.31 3.22 15.75
C GLY A 472 -12.02 3.81 16.97
N LYS A 473 -13.13 4.51 16.74
CA LYS A 473 -13.95 5.11 17.80
C LYS A 473 -14.51 4.07 18.76
N SER A 474 -15.21 3.07 18.24
CA SER A 474 -15.83 2.01 19.05
C SER A 474 -14.83 1.27 19.97
N LEU A 475 -13.60 1.07 19.49
CA LEU A 475 -12.55 0.42 20.27
C LEU A 475 -11.86 1.39 21.23
N PHE A 476 -11.57 2.62 20.80
CA PHE A 476 -10.87 3.58 21.61
C PHE A 476 -11.71 4.10 22.78
N GLU A 477 -13.03 4.29 22.62
CA GLU A 477 -13.91 4.72 23.72
C GLU A 477 -13.88 3.74 24.91
N LYS A 478 -13.91 2.43 24.63
CA LYS A 478 -13.79 1.39 25.65
C LYS A 478 -12.44 1.47 26.36
N PHE A 479 -11.37 1.63 25.59
CA PHE A 479 -10.01 1.74 26.11
C PHE A 479 -9.77 3.05 26.89
N ALA A 480 -10.35 4.17 26.45
CA ALA A 480 -10.20 5.49 27.05
C ALA A 480 -10.64 5.51 28.52
N SER A 481 -11.63 4.69 28.87
CA SER A 481 -12.10 4.53 30.27
C SER A 481 -11.07 3.89 31.21
N LEU A 482 -10.07 3.19 30.67
CA LEU A 482 -9.05 2.44 31.42
C LEU A 482 -7.77 3.24 31.67
N ILE A 483 -7.65 4.40 31.03
CA ILE A 483 -6.43 5.24 31.04
C ILE A 483 -6.71 6.64 31.59
N GLU A 484 -5.70 7.48 31.65
CA GLU A 484 -5.91 8.93 31.78
C GLU A 484 -6.21 9.48 30.39
N CYS A 485 -7.40 10.06 30.20
CA CYS A 485 -7.83 10.56 28.90
C CYS A 485 -8.69 11.80 29.08
N GLN A 486 -8.40 12.85 28.32
CA GLN A 486 -9.20 14.07 28.27
C GLN A 486 -9.25 14.60 26.84
N PRO A 487 -10.29 15.35 26.45
CA PRO A 487 -10.31 16.04 25.17
C PRO A 487 -9.03 16.86 24.95
N LEU A 488 -8.52 16.84 23.73
CA LEU A 488 -7.33 17.63 23.39
C LEU A 488 -7.69 19.13 23.43
N SER A 489 -6.80 19.96 24.01
CA SER A 489 -7.04 21.42 24.06
C SER A 489 -6.99 22.03 22.66
N GLU A 490 -7.65 23.19 22.49
CA GLU A 490 -7.62 23.93 21.21
C GLU A 490 -6.18 24.29 20.79
N GLU A 491 -5.33 24.67 21.73
CA GLU A 491 -3.90 24.92 21.50
C GLU A 491 -3.17 23.65 21.03
N GLY A 492 -3.50 22.50 21.62
CA GLY A 492 -2.96 21.20 21.22
C GLY A 492 -3.35 20.83 19.79
N VAL A 493 -4.63 20.98 19.44
CA VAL A 493 -5.15 20.77 18.08
C VAL A 493 -4.47 21.72 17.09
N SER A 494 -4.38 23.02 17.42
CA SER A 494 -3.71 24.04 16.60
C SER A 494 -2.24 23.69 16.36
N THR A 495 -1.52 23.23 17.38
CA THR A 495 -0.12 22.83 17.27
C THR A 495 0.06 21.67 16.29
N ILE A 496 -0.79 20.63 16.37
CA ILE A 496 -0.75 19.50 15.45
C ILE A 496 -1.06 19.97 14.02
N ARG A 497 -2.11 20.79 13.86
CA ARG A 497 -2.51 21.36 12.57
C ARG A 497 -1.38 22.16 11.93
N ASN A 498 -0.68 22.98 12.70
CA ASN A 498 0.43 23.80 12.21
C ASN A 498 1.59 22.95 11.71
N LEU A 499 1.96 21.86 12.40
CA LEU A 499 3.00 20.96 11.92
C LEU A 499 2.57 20.16 10.68
N ALA A 500 1.32 19.71 10.64
CA ALA A 500 0.77 19.04 9.46
C ALA A 500 0.77 19.98 8.24
N SER A 501 0.32 21.22 8.43
CA SER A 501 0.33 22.28 7.42
C SER A 501 1.74 22.61 6.94
N LEU A 502 2.70 22.75 7.87
CA LEU A 502 4.11 22.99 7.54
C LEU A 502 4.66 21.87 6.65
N LYS A 503 4.41 20.61 7.02
CA LYS A 503 4.86 19.45 6.23
C LYS A 503 4.23 19.44 4.84
N LYS A 504 2.89 19.58 4.75
CA LYS A 504 2.16 19.60 3.48
C LYS A 504 2.61 20.74 2.57
N THR A 505 2.79 21.95 3.13
CA THR A 505 3.19 23.13 2.36
C THR A 505 4.61 22.99 1.83
N LYS A 506 5.58 22.69 2.70
CA LYS A 506 7.00 22.52 2.33
C LYS A 506 7.15 21.43 1.26
N ASN A 507 6.58 20.25 1.51
CA ASN A 507 6.74 19.09 0.63
C ASN A 507 5.90 19.23 -0.64
N GLY A 508 4.74 19.91 -0.57
CA GLY A 508 3.90 20.22 -1.73
C GLY A 508 4.61 21.14 -2.73
N MET A 509 5.33 22.16 -2.25
CA MET A 509 6.14 23.02 -3.13
C MET A 509 7.23 22.24 -3.86
N ILE A 510 8.00 21.42 -3.13
CA ILE A 510 9.07 20.57 -3.70
C ILE A 510 8.48 19.64 -4.77
N THR A 511 7.35 19.00 -4.48
CA THR A 511 6.76 18.03 -5.41
C THR A 511 6.23 18.74 -6.67
N ARG A 512 5.68 19.97 -6.57
CA ARG A 512 5.24 20.78 -7.73
C ARG A 512 6.40 21.18 -8.64
N GLU A 513 7.52 21.59 -8.04
CA GLU A 513 8.73 21.97 -8.77
C GLU A 513 9.29 20.78 -9.58
N LEU A 514 9.34 19.60 -8.96
CA LEU A 514 9.80 18.38 -9.60
C LEU A 514 8.93 17.96 -10.79
N ILE A 515 7.60 18.09 -10.68
CA ILE A 515 6.65 17.84 -11.78
C ILE A 515 6.88 18.83 -12.93
N THR A 516 6.93 20.13 -12.62
CA THR A 516 6.97 21.21 -13.62
C THR A 516 8.21 21.10 -14.50
N HIS A 517 9.34 20.67 -13.94
CA HIS A 517 10.59 20.51 -14.68
C HIS A 517 10.73 19.19 -15.44
N LYS A 518 9.70 18.33 -15.49
CA LYS A 518 9.73 16.98 -16.10
C LYS A 518 10.97 16.16 -15.68
N ARG A 519 11.53 16.45 -14.50
CA ARG A 519 12.83 15.89 -14.11
C ARG A 519 12.74 14.42 -13.74
N TRP A 520 11.55 13.89 -13.41
CA TRP A 520 11.29 12.44 -13.32
C TRP A 520 9.99 12.04 -14.02
N SER A 521 10.06 11.05 -14.92
CA SER A 521 8.92 10.48 -15.64
C SER A 521 7.90 9.75 -14.76
N ILE A 522 8.24 9.44 -13.50
CA ILE A 522 7.31 8.85 -12.54
C ILE A 522 6.37 9.88 -11.91
N LEU A 523 6.74 11.16 -11.95
CA LEU A 523 5.98 12.23 -11.29
C LEU A 523 4.66 12.53 -11.97
N ASP A 524 4.47 12.16 -13.25
CA ASP A 524 3.15 12.24 -13.91
C ASP A 524 2.09 11.40 -13.15
N THR A 525 2.51 10.34 -12.44
CA THR A 525 1.64 9.57 -11.52
C THR A 525 1.53 10.17 -10.11
N LEU A 526 2.42 11.09 -9.74
CA LEU A 526 2.41 11.83 -8.46
C LEU A 526 1.67 13.18 -8.56
N VAL A 527 1.33 13.65 -9.78
CA VAL A 527 0.55 14.89 -10.01
C VAL A 527 -0.76 14.87 -9.21
N ASP A 528 -1.43 13.71 -9.15
CA ASP A 528 -2.69 13.52 -8.44
C ASP A 528 -2.56 13.56 -6.90
N ILE A 529 -1.34 13.44 -6.36
CA ILE A 529 -1.07 13.59 -4.91
C ILE A 529 -1.07 15.07 -4.49
N ILE A 530 -0.68 15.98 -5.39
CA ILE A 530 -0.51 17.40 -5.07
C ILE A 530 -1.75 18.22 -5.42
N ASN A 531 -2.35 17.91 -6.56
CA ASN A 531 -3.60 18.51 -7.01
C ASN A 531 -4.63 17.39 -6.99
N PRO A 532 -5.33 17.15 -5.85
CA PRO A 532 -6.64 16.54 -5.97
C PRO A 532 -7.39 17.42 -6.97
N LEU A 533 -7.84 16.84 -8.09
CA LEU A 533 -8.58 17.58 -9.10
C LEU A 533 -9.74 18.34 -8.41
N PRO A 534 -10.06 19.55 -8.90
CA PRO A 534 -10.99 20.47 -8.23
C PRO A 534 -12.37 19.89 -7.93
#